data_AF-A0A7C4ZV09-F1
#
_entry.id   AF-A0A7C4ZV09-F1
#
_cell.length_a   1.000
_cell.length_b   1.000
_cell.length_c   1.000
_cell.angle_alpha   90.00
_cell.angle_beta   90.00
_cell.angle_gamma   90.00
#
_symmetry.space_group_name_H-M   'P 1'
#
loop_
_entity.id
_entity.type
_entity.pdbx_description
1 polymer ?
#
loop_
_entity_poly.entity_id
_entity_poly.type
_entity_poly.pdbx_seq_one_letter_code
_entity_poly.pdbx_strand_id
1 'polypeptide(L)'
;NIFYHNNFIKNQERVLFAPVLCINSWNLSREGNYWNYTTGWIGQRVDKDGDGINDPPCKYRLNDNNIDYHPLNETWSSTRAINVTLWCTPSVPNQYNITLYSNHVIASRKFKPYWKQGYGLITFNITASNEGFCSVIIPRARLDVPIELKINGTLVNQNDYDLTINATHLILHFNYTEGKHMVEIKGYKLGFPIGDINGDGKVSMDDIIIVVEAFGKYYYNP
;
A
#
# COMPACT_ATOMS: atom_id res chain seq x y z
N ASN A 1 0.19 -16.17 -25.14
CA ASN A 1 0.11 -15.95 -23.68
C ASN A 1 0.69 -14.59 -23.33
N ILE A 2 0.11 -13.92 -22.34
CA ILE A 2 0.53 -12.60 -21.87
C ILE A 2 1.27 -12.79 -20.55
N PHE A 3 2.52 -12.31 -20.45
CA PHE A 3 3.37 -12.52 -19.26
C PHE A 3 3.59 -11.21 -18.50
N TYR A 4 3.25 -11.22 -17.21
CA TYR A 4 3.43 -10.12 -16.26
C TYR A 4 3.56 -10.68 -14.84
N HIS A 5 3.87 -9.82 -13.87
CA HIS A 5 4.01 -10.20 -12.45
C HIS A 5 5.17 -11.16 -12.14
N ASN A 6 6.21 -11.14 -12.99
CA ASN A 6 7.42 -11.93 -12.76
C ASN A 6 8.52 -11.09 -12.12
N ASN A 7 9.37 -11.74 -11.32
CA ASN A 7 10.54 -11.15 -10.68
C ASN A 7 11.82 -11.79 -11.25
N PHE A 8 12.48 -11.10 -12.18
CA PHE A 8 13.75 -11.55 -12.75
C PHE A 8 14.93 -10.97 -11.95
N ILE A 9 15.47 -11.76 -11.03
CA ILE A 9 16.51 -11.34 -10.07
C ILE A 9 17.86 -11.94 -10.46
N LYS A 10 18.90 -11.10 -10.54
CA LYS A 10 20.27 -11.52 -10.91
C LYS A 10 20.35 -12.26 -12.24
N ASN A 11 19.47 -11.93 -13.18
CA ASN A 11 19.51 -12.51 -14.50
C ASN A 11 20.68 -11.93 -15.29
N GLN A 12 21.62 -12.78 -15.72
CA GLN A 12 22.81 -12.37 -16.47
C GLN A 12 22.48 -12.07 -17.94
N GLU A 13 21.39 -12.66 -18.44
CA GLU A 13 20.90 -12.46 -19.80
C GLU A 13 19.47 -11.90 -19.78
N ARG A 14 19.03 -11.33 -20.90
CA ARG A 14 17.64 -10.91 -21.06
C ARG A 14 16.80 -12.12 -21.47
N VAL A 15 15.57 -12.22 -20.98
CA VAL A 15 14.63 -13.20 -21.53
C VAL A 15 14.18 -12.66 -22.88
N LEU A 16 14.76 -13.21 -23.94
CA LEU A 16 14.41 -12.91 -25.32
C LEU A 16 13.41 -13.97 -25.80
N PHE A 17 12.28 -13.56 -26.36
CA PHE A 17 11.44 -14.46 -27.15
C PHE A 17 11.91 -14.40 -28.61
N ALA A 18 11.93 -15.55 -29.29
CA ALA A 18 12.31 -15.63 -30.70
C ALA A 18 11.41 -14.71 -31.57
N PRO A 19 11.98 -13.94 -32.52
CA PRO A 19 11.22 -12.95 -33.25
C PRO A 19 10.19 -13.55 -34.24
N VAL A 20 9.18 -12.73 -34.54
CA VAL A 20 8.23 -12.77 -35.67
C VAL A 20 7.04 -13.76 -35.63
N LEU A 21 7.05 -14.84 -34.85
CA LEU A 21 5.91 -15.81 -34.82
C LEU A 21 5.46 -16.27 -33.43
N CYS A 22 6.01 -15.72 -32.35
CA CYS A 22 5.65 -16.15 -31.01
C CYS A 22 4.29 -15.59 -30.58
N ILE A 23 3.37 -16.49 -30.22
CA ILE A 23 2.06 -16.20 -29.57
C ILE A 23 2.25 -15.58 -28.16
N ASN A 24 3.49 -15.55 -27.67
CA ASN A 24 3.89 -15.10 -26.35
C ASN A 24 4.46 -13.68 -26.43
N SER A 25 3.89 -12.77 -25.66
CA SER A 25 4.35 -11.39 -25.57
C SER A 25 4.37 -10.92 -24.11
N TRP A 26 5.27 -10.00 -23.79
CA TRP A 26 5.20 -9.27 -22.53
C TRP A 26 3.90 -8.48 -22.45
N ASN A 27 3.31 -8.43 -21.26
CA ASN A 27 2.21 -7.50 -21.04
C ASN A 27 2.76 -6.08 -20.98
N LEU A 28 2.56 -5.32 -22.06
CA LEU A 28 2.88 -3.88 -22.07
C LEU A 28 1.73 -3.03 -21.54
N SER A 29 0.61 -3.63 -21.09
CA SER A 29 -0.63 -2.89 -20.92
C SER A 29 -0.69 -2.07 -19.64
N ARG A 30 -0.05 -2.49 -18.52
CA ARG A 30 -0.01 -1.76 -17.22
C ARG A 30 0.57 -2.51 -15.99
N GLU A 31 0.92 -3.79 -16.06
CA GLU A 31 1.30 -4.54 -14.84
C GLU A 31 2.76 -5.00 -14.80
N GLY A 32 3.44 -4.96 -15.95
CA GLY A 32 4.89 -5.09 -16.08
C GLY A 32 5.52 -6.36 -15.51
N ASN A 33 6.85 -6.42 -15.60
CA ASN A 33 7.68 -7.39 -14.87
C ASN A 33 8.81 -6.64 -14.16
N TYR A 34 9.30 -7.19 -13.05
CA TYR A 34 10.45 -6.62 -12.36
C TYR A 34 11.76 -7.22 -12.89
N TRP A 35 12.75 -6.35 -13.07
CA TRP A 35 14.08 -6.72 -13.55
C TRP A 35 15.16 -6.07 -12.69
N ASN A 36 15.97 -6.90 -12.02
CA ASN A 36 17.19 -6.46 -11.36
C ASN A 36 18.40 -6.91 -12.21
N TYR A 37 18.70 -6.16 -13.27
CA TYR A 37 19.89 -6.37 -14.09
C TYR A 37 21.12 -5.78 -13.41
N THR A 38 22.24 -6.47 -13.53
CA THR A 38 23.55 -5.99 -13.05
C THR A 38 24.25 -5.04 -14.03
N THR A 39 23.81 -4.94 -15.29
CA THR A 39 24.54 -4.19 -16.33
C THR A 39 23.62 -3.42 -17.31
N GLY A 40 23.79 -2.09 -17.38
CA GLY A 40 23.74 -1.37 -18.66
C GLY A 40 22.54 -0.47 -19.02
N TRP A 41 21.45 -0.41 -18.25
CA TRP A 41 20.31 0.49 -18.55
C TRP A 41 19.89 1.34 -17.35
N ILE A 42 20.88 1.80 -16.58
CA ILE A 42 20.72 2.48 -15.28
C ILE A 42 20.28 3.95 -15.44
N GLY A 43 20.27 4.51 -16.65
CA GLY A 43 20.17 5.97 -16.83
C GLY A 43 18.79 6.60 -17.07
N GLN A 44 17.74 5.84 -17.42
CA GLN A 44 16.48 6.45 -17.93
C GLN A 44 15.19 5.78 -17.43
N ARG A 45 15.28 5.04 -16.31
CA ARG A 45 14.14 4.38 -15.67
C ARG A 45 13.68 5.27 -14.52
N VAL A 46 12.81 6.23 -14.85
CA VAL A 46 12.19 7.13 -13.88
C VAL A 46 10.69 6.92 -14.01
N ASP A 47 10.07 6.51 -12.92
CA ASP A 47 8.62 6.53 -12.74
C ASP A 47 8.22 7.97 -12.41
N LYS A 48 7.84 8.72 -13.45
CA LYS A 48 7.59 10.16 -13.35
C LYS A 48 6.22 10.43 -12.75
N ASP A 49 5.26 9.54 -12.96
CA ASP A 49 3.88 9.68 -12.48
C ASP A 49 3.58 8.88 -11.19
N GLY A 50 4.56 8.13 -10.70
CA GLY A 50 4.50 7.40 -9.44
C GLY A 50 3.63 6.15 -9.50
N ASP A 51 3.38 5.60 -10.69
CA ASP A 51 2.47 4.47 -10.91
C ASP A 51 3.13 3.09 -10.66
N GLY A 52 4.42 3.08 -10.31
CA GLY A 52 5.20 1.88 -10.01
C GLY A 52 5.88 1.24 -11.22
N ILE A 53 5.76 1.85 -12.38
CA ILE A 53 6.29 1.41 -13.66
C ILE A 53 7.27 2.46 -14.13
N ASN A 54 8.40 2.02 -14.67
CA ASN A 54 9.32 2.98 -15.27
C ASN A 54 8.74 3.51 -16.57
N ASP A 55 8.75 4.83 -16.72
CA ASP A 55 8.37 5.49 -17.96
C ASP A 55 9.54 5.44 -18.93
N PRO A 56 9.49 4.61 -20.00
CA PRO A 56 10.53 4.65 -21.00
C PRO A 56 10.52 6.03 -21.68
N PRO A 57 11.69 6.59 -22.01
CA PRO A 57 11.78 7.88 -22.71
C PRO A 57 11.19 7.84 -24.12
N CYS A 58 10.81 6.66 -24.61
CA CYS A 58 10.29 6.44 -25.94
C CYS A 58 9.15 5.42 -25.94
N LYS A 59 8.08 5.76 -26.65
CA LYS A 59 6.79 5.05 -26.75
C LYS A 59 6.85 3.78 -27.62
N TYR A 60 8.01 3.10 -27.66
CA TYR A 60 8.25 2.06 -28.65
C TYR A 60 7.58 0.73 -28.28
N ARG A 61 6.89 0.18 -29.27
CA ARG A 61 6.40 -1.21 -29.32
C ARG A 61 7.58 -2.17 -29.16
N LEU A 62 7.29 -3.42 -28.78
CA LEU A 62 8.23 -4.53 -28.83
C LEU A 62 9.01 -4.45 -30.16
N ASN A 63 10.30 -4.15 -30.08
CA ASN A 63 11.17 -4.27 -31.24
C ASN A 63 11.44 -5.75 -31.51
N ASP A 64 12.20 -6.06 -32.57
CA ASP A 64 12.58 -7.44 -32.91
C ASP A 64 13.31 -8.19 -31.78
N ASN A 65 13.74 -7.47 -30.73
CA ASN A 65 14.40 -8.01 -29.55
C ASN A 65 13.44 -8.26 -28.37
N ASN A 66 12.12 -8.03 -28.54
CA ASN A 66 11.07 -8.27 -27.53
C ASN A 66 11.45 -7.77 -26.11
N ILE A 67 11.92 -6.52 -26.05
CA ILE A 67 12.37 -5.89 -24.81
C ILE A 67 11.16 -5.45 -23.98
N ASP A 68 11.17 -5.72 -22.68
CA ASP A 68 10.22 -5.13 -21.73
C ASP A 68 10.53 -3.64 -21.52
N TYR A 69 9.66 -2.79 -22.06
CA TYR A 69 9.76 -1.34 -21.99
C TYR A 69 9.04 -0.73 -20.78
N HIS A 70 8.25 -1.53 -20.05
CA HIS A 70 7.47 -1.08 -18.90
C HIS A 70 7.81 -1.90 -17.64
N PRO A 71 9.08 -1.89 -17.22
CA PRO A 71 9.55 -2.67 -16.09
C PRO A 71 9.07 -2.04 -14.79
N LEU A 72 8.73 -2.88 -13.81
CA LEU A 72 8.36 -2.43 -12.48
C LEU A 72 9.55 -1.79 -11.75
N ASN A 73 9.25 -0.79 -10.93
CA ASN A 73 10.25 -0.10 -10.11
C ASN A 73 10.75 -0.91 -8.92
N GLU A 74 9.95 -1.88 -8.50
CA GLU A 74 10.25 -2.76 -7.39
C GLU A 74 9.68 -4.15 -7.68
N THR A 75 10.11 -5.15 -6.90
CA THR A 75 9.65 -6.53 -7.08
C THR A 75 8.12 -6.59 -7.04
N TRP A 76 7.54 -7.29 -8.00
CA TRP A 76 6.13 -7.62 -7.95
C TRP A 76 5.82 -8.45 -6.70
N SER A 77 4.73 -8.08 -6.04
CA SER A 77 4.15 -8.79 -4.91
C SER A 77 2.70 -8.35 -4.78
N SER A 78 1.81 -9.33 -4.59
CA SER A 78 0.40 -9.08 -4.27
C SER A 78 0.23 -8.45 -2.88
N THR A 79 1.23 -8.59 -2.01
CA THR A 79 1.26 -8.00 -0.67
C THR A 79 2.38 -6.98 -0.55
N ARG A 80 2.06 -5.76 -0.12
CA ARG A 80 3.02 -4.67 0.11
C ARG A 80 2.76 -4.03 1.47
N ALA A 81 3.77 -3.41 2.05
CA ALA A 81 3.67 -2.77 3.36
C ALA A 81 4.02 -1.29 3.31
N ILE A 82 3.39 -0.52 4.19
CA ILE A 82 3.83 0.81 4.59
C ILE A 82 4.33 0.70 6.03
N ASN A 83 5.63 0.84 6.21
CA ASN A 83 6.26 0.81 7.53
C ASN A 83 6.07 2.18 8.18
N VAL A 84 5.43 2.18 9.35
CA VAL A 84 5.15 3.37 10.15
C VAL A 84 5.94 3.27 11.46
N THR A 85 6.94 4.13 11.58
CA THR A 85 7.76 4.24 12.79
C THR A 85 7.20 5.30 13.71
N LEU A 86 6.87 4.95 14.96
CA LEU A 86 6.44 5.87 15.99
C LEU A 86 7.54 6.08 17.02
N TRP A 87 7.88 7.33 17.26
CA TRP A 87 8.80 7.75 18.33
C TRP A 87 7.98 8.23 19.52
N CYS A 88 7.40 7.31 20.29
CA CYS A 88 6.65 7.64 21.50
C CYS A 88 7.50 7.63 22.78
N THR A 89 8.70 7.05 22.73
CA THR A 89 9.70 7.14 23.81
C THR A 89 11.11 7.30 23.22
N PRO A 90 12.07 7.87 23.98
CA PRO A 90 13.44 8.07 23.51
C PRO A 90 14.21 6.77 23.20
N SER A 91 13.72 5.63 23.68
CA SER A 91 14.53 4.41 23.81
C SER A 91 14.15 3.27 22.85
N VAL A 92 12.89 3.18 22.39
CA VAL A 92 12.48 2.14 21.41
C VAL A 92 11.36 2.66 20.51
N PRO A 93 11.58 2.82 19.19
CA PRO A 93 10.51 3.16 18.28
C PRO A 93 9.56 1.97 18.08
N ASN A 94 8.25 2.22 18.21
CA ASN A 94 7.25 1.21 17.87
C ASN A 94 7.07 1.18 16.34
N GLN A 95 7.26 0.02 15.72
CA GLN A 95 7.05 -0.19 14.30
C GLN A 95 5.68 -0.81 14.05
N TYR A 96 4.92 -0.20 13.16
CA TYR A 96 3.64 -0.70 12.69
C TYR A 96 3.68 -0.89 11.18
N ASN A 97 3.05 -1.95 10.69
CA ASN A 97 2.95 -2.21 9.26
C ASN A 97 1.49 -2.09 8.83
N ILE A 98 1.22 -1.15 7.93
CA ILE A 98 -0.04 -1.13 7.18
C ILE A 98 0.16 -2.05 5.97
N THR A 99 -0.66 -3.08 5.86
CA THR A 99 -0.53 -4.06 4.78
C THR A 99 -1.53 -3.75 3.67
N LEU A 100 -1.04 -3.72 2.43
CA LEU A 100 -1.82 -3.57 1.22
C LEU A 100 -1.80 -4.90 0.49
N TYR A 101 -2.96 -5.43 0.17
CA TYR A 101 -3.11 -6.65 -0.62
C TYR A 101 -3.91 -6.31 -1.88
N SER A 102 -3.39 -6.63 -3.06
CA SER A 102 -4.03 -6.33 -4.33
C SER A 102 -3.57 -7.32 -5.39
N ASN A 103 -4.43 -7.58 -6.37
CA ASN A 103 -4.07 -8.35 -7.55
C ASN A 103 -3.26 -7.54 -8.59
N HIS A 104 -3.10 -6.23 -8.38
CA HIS A 104 -2.40 -5.30 -9.27
C HIS A 104 -1.27 -4.54 -8.55
N VAL A 105 -0.21 -4.15 -9.27
CA VAL A 105 0.15 -2.72 -9.45
C VAL A 105 0.11 -1.73 -8.29
N ILE A 106 0.60 -1.94 -7.06
CA ILE A 106 0.56 -0.86 -6.02
C ILE A 106 1.87 -0.07 -5.90
N ALA A 107 1.86 1.25 -6.04
CA ALA A 107 3.04 2.12 -5.94
C ALA A 107 2.84 3.36 -5.07
N SER A 108 3.90 4.18 -4.94
CA SER A 108 3.87 5.50 -4.27
C SER A 108 3.21 5.53 -2.87
N ARG A 109 3.40 4.44 -2.12
CA ARG A 109 2.72 4.19 -0.84
C ARG A 109 3.30 5.05 0.28
N LYS A 110 2.44 5.80 0.98
CA LYS A 110 2.85 6.70 2.07
C LYS A 110 1.78 6.72 3.17
N PHE A 111 2.24 6.89 4.41
CA PHE A 111 1.40 7.25 5.55
C PHE A 111 1.86 8.60 6.08
N LYS A 112 0.93 9.54 6.26
CA LYS A 112 1.19 10.88 6.79
C LYS A 112 0.27 11.14 7.98
N PRO A 113 0.81 11.28 9.20
CA PRO A 113 0.02 11.70 10.34
C PRO A 113 -0.13 13.23 10.38
N TYR A 114 -1.36 13.70 10.62
CA TYR A 114 -1.69 15.11 10.83
C TYR A 114 -2.09 15.32 12.29
N TRP A 115 -1.09 15.28 13.18
CA TRP A 115 -1.28 15.29 14.64
C TRP A 115 -2.10 16.47 15.15
N LYS A 116 -1.90 17.67 14.61
CA LYS A 116 -2.63 18.88 15.04
C LYS A 116 -4.12 18.81 14.68
N GLN A 117 -4.45 18.09 13.62
CA GLN A 117 -5.80 17.94 13.10
C GLN A 117 -6.45 16.62 13.53
N GLY A 118 -5.72 15.75 14.24
CA GLY A 118 -6.23 14.47 14.74
C GLY A 118 -6.61 13.48 13.64
N TYR A 119 -5.90 13.43 12.51
CA TYR A 119 -6.18 12.41 11.49
C TYR A 119 -4.93 11.89 10.78
N GLY A 120 -4.96 10.65 10.32
CA GLY A 120 -3.93 10.07 9.45
C GLY A 120 -4.41 9.98 8.01
N LEU A 121 -3.46 10.04 7.07
CA LEU A 121 -3.71 9.87 5.65
C LEU A 121 -2.80 8.79 5.09
N ILE A 122 -3.40 7.75 4.52
CA ILE A 122 -2.71 6.74 3.71
C ILE A 122 -2.94 7.11 2.25
N THR A 123 -1.87 7.17 1.45
CA THR A 123 -1.95 7.40 0.01
C THR A 123 -1.15 6.36 -0.75
N PHE A 124 -1.67 5.86 -1.85
CA PHE A 124 -0.93 4.98 -2.77
C PHE A 124 -1.58 5.00 -4.16
N ASN A 125 -0.84 4.56 -5.15
CA ASN A 125 -1.32 4.43 -6.52
C ASN A 125 -1.58 2.95 -6.85
N ILE A 126 -2.63 2.68 -7.60
CA ILE A 126 -2.92 1.36 -8.20
C ILE A 126 -2.87 1.50 -9.71
N THR A 127 -2.16 0.60 -10.38
CA THR A 127 -2.10 0.51 -11.84
C THR A 127 -2.68 -0.82 -12.29
N ALA A 128 -3.86 -0.76 -12.91
CA ALA A 128 -4.69 -1.92 -13.21
C ALA A 128 -4.89 -2.14 -14.72
N SER A 129 -4.75 -3.39 -15.16
CA SER A 129 -4.97 -3.79 -16.56
C SER A 129 -6.40 -4.32 -16.81
N ASN A 130 -7.13 -4.64 -15.74
CA ASN A 130 -8.52 -5.04 -15.74
C ASN A 130 -9.18 -4.69 -14.39
N GLU A 131 -10.40 -5.16 -14.16
CA GLU A 131 -11.06 -5.03 -12.85
C GLU A 131 -10.28 -5.78 -11.76
N GLY A 132 -10.17 -5.16 -10.59
CA GLY A 132 -9.42 -5.72 -9.48
C GLY A 132 -9.95 -5.27 -8.14
N PHE A 133 -9.20 -5.66 -7.11
CA PHE A 133 -9.53 -5.37 -5.73
C PHE A 133 -8.29 -4.94 -4.95
N CYS A 134 -8.51 -4.23 -3.85
CA CYS A 134 -7.47 -3.95 -2.87
C CYS A 134 -8.05 -4.07 -1.46
N SER A 135 -7.31 -4.78 -0.60
CA SER A 135 -7.55 -4.83 0.84
C SER A 135 -6.44 -4.09 1.57
N VAL A 136 -6.80 -3.21 2.47
CA VAL A 136 -5.88 -2.41 3.29
C VAL A 136 -6.10 -2.77 4.76
N ILE A 137 -5.11 -3.44 5.34
CA ILE A 137 -5.11 -3.88 6.74
C ILE A 137 -4.33 -2.83 7.54
N ILE A 138 -5.05 -2.12 8.39
CA ILE A 138 -4.54 -0.98 9.14
C ILE A 138 -4.59 -1.32 10.63
N PRO A 139 -3.46 -1.28 11.36
CA PRO A 139 -3.49 -1.37 12.81
C PRO A 139 -4.34 -0.21 13.37
N ARG A 140 -5.32 -0.52 14.22
CA ARG A 140 -6.22 0.48 14.82
C ARG A 140 -5.48 1.48 15.72
N ALA A 141 -4.27 1.14 16.13
CA ALA A 141 -3.36 2.05 16.80
C ALA A 141 -2.80 3.15 15.87
N ARG A 142 -2.93 3.04 14.54
CA ARG A 142 -2.41 4.02 13.57
C ARG A 142 -3.51 4.81 12.87
N LEU A 143 -4.60 4.14 12.53
CA LEU A 143 -5.78 4.73 11.93
C LEU A 143 -7.00 3.92 12.38
N ASP A 144 -8.04 4.58 12.84
CA ASP A 144 -9.32 3.94 13.20
C ASP A 144 -10.48 4.74 12.61
N VAL A 145 -11.69 4.21 12.79
CA VAL A 145 -12.94 4.82 12.35
C VAL A 145 -13.22 6.18 13.01
N PRO A 146 -14.01 7.06 12.35
CA PRO A 146 -14.56 6.91 10.99
C PRO A 146 -13.47 6.96 9.91
N ILE A 147 -13.74 6.37 8.74
CA ILE A 147 -12.83 6.39 7.58
C ILE A 147 -13.51 7.03 6.38
N GLU A 148 -12.74 7.81 5.63
CA GLU A 148 -13.10 8.32 4.31
C GLU A 148 -12.16 7.70 3.27
N LEU A 149 -12.72 6.99 2.30
CA LEU A 149 -12.00 6.47 1.13
C LEU A 149 -12.26 7.37 -0.06
N LYS A 150 -11.19 7.83 -0.72
CA LYS A 150 -11.27 8.50 -2.02
C LYS A 150 -10.46 7.73 -3.06
N ILE A 151 -11.02 7.62 -4.26
CA ILE A 151 -10.35 7.08 -5.44
C ILE A 151 -10.37 8.17 -6.51
N ASN A 152 -9.20 8.55 -7.01
CA ASN A 152 -9.04 9.65 -7.96
C ASN A 152 -9.68 10.97 -7.47
N GLY A 153 -9.54 11.25 -6.17
CA GLY A 153 -10.12 12.43 -5.51
C GLY A 153 -11.64 12.37 -5.28
N THR A 154 -12.34 11.36 -5.81
CA THR A 154 -13.79 11.17 -5.63
C THR A 154 -14.04 10.35 -4.38
N LEU A 155 -14.94 10.82 -3.51
CA LEU A 155 -15.35 10.09 -2.31
C LEU A 155 -16.12 8.83 -2.71
N VAL A 156 -15.71 7.68 -2.17
CA VAL A 156 -16.37 6.39 -2.38
C VAL A 156 -17.49 6.24 -1.33
N ASN A 157 -18.68 5.79 -1.75
CA ASN A 157 -19.78 5.60 -0.81
C ASN A 157 -19.50 4.41 0.12
N GLN A 158 -20.07 4.45 1.32
CA GLN A 158 -19.89 3.37 2.31
C GLN A 158 -20.43 2.01 1.85
N ASN A 159 -21.33 1.98 0.86
CA ASN A 159 -21.87 0.74 0.30
C ASN A 159 -20.96 0.13 -0.79
N ASP A 160 -19.95 0.87 -1.25
CA ASP A 160 -19.08 0.48 -2.36
C ASP A 160 -17.73 -0.10 -1.86
N TYR A 161 -17.58 -0.25 -0.54
CA TYR A 161 -16.44 -0.90 0.10
C TYR A 161 -16.88 -1.66 1.34
N ASP A 162 -16.14 -2.72 1.68
CA ASP A 162 -16.34 -3.47 2.91
C ASP A 162 -15.38 -2.98 3.98
N LEU A 163 -15.91 -2.76 5.18
CA LEU A 163 -15.14 -2.37 6.35
C LEU A 163 -15.31 -3.41 7.46
N THR A 164 -14.26 -4.18 7.72
CA THR A 164 -14.21 -5.14 8.82
C THR A 164 -13.31 -4.62 9.93
N ILE A 165 -13.79 -4.64 11.16
CA ILE A 165 -13.05 -4.11 12.32
C ILE A 165 -12.95 -5.22 13.37
N ASN A 166 -11.75 -5.46 13.87
CA ASN A 166 -11.54 -6.32 15.03
C ASN A 166 -10.82 -5.55 16.16
N ALA A 167 -10.38 -6.26 17.20
CA ALA A 167 -9.74 -5.63 18.35
C ALA A 167 -8.46 -4.85 18.01
N THR A 168 -7.69 -5.29 17.01
CA THR A 168 -6.33 -4.78 16.73
C THR A 168 -6.20 -4.13 15.36
N HIS A 169 -7.03 -4.51 14.40
CA HIS A 169 -6.94 -4.10 13.01
C HIS A 169 -8.29 -3.70 12.44
N LEU A 170 -8.19 -2.82 11.46
CA LEU A 170 -9.25 -2.45 10.54
C LEU A 170 -8.84 -2.96 9.16
N ILE A 171 -9.79 -3.56 8.44
CA ILE A 171 -9.59 -4.10 7.10
C ILE A 171 -10.59 -3.38 6.19
N LEU A 172 -10.07 -2.59 5.27
CA LEU A 172 -10.84 -1.90 4.24
C LEU A 172 -10.66 -2.67 2.92
N HIS A 173 -11.73 -3.16 2.32
CA HIS A 173 -11.71 -3.87 1.05
C HIS A 173 -12.56 -3.13 0.02
N PHE A 174 -12.01 -2.87 -1.17
CA PHE A 174 -12.72 -2.18 -2.23
C PHE A 174 -12.30 -2.70 -3.60
N ASN A 175 -13.19 -2.54 -4.59
CA ASN A 175 -12.94 -2.89 -5.98
C ASN A 175 -12.64 -1.64 -6.81
N TYR A 176 -11.98 -1.83 -7.94
CA TYR A 176 -11.70 -0.79 -8.92
C TYR A 176 -11.68 -1.38 -10.34
N THR A 177 -11.86 -0.51 -11.33
CA THR A 177 -11.87 -0.87 -12.75
C THR A 177 -10.46 -0.82 -13.35
N GLU A 178 -10.32 -1.13 -14.63
CA GLU A 178 -9.09 -0.87 -15.37
C GLU A 178 -8.70 0.61 -15.28
N GLY A 179 -7.42 0.91 -15.01
CA GLY A 179 -6.91 2.28 -15.02
C GLY A 179 -5.77 2.55 -14.05
N LYS A 180 -5.42 3.83 -13.93
CA LYS A 180 -4.55 4.33 -12.85
C LYS A 180 -5.43 4.97 -11.78
N HIS A 181 -5.24 4.57 -10.53
CA HIS A 181 -6.05 5.01 -9.41
C HIS A 181 -5.17 5.57 -8.30
N MET A 182 -5.36 6.85 -7.96
CA MET A 182 -4.81 7.43 -6.73
C MET A 182 -5.79 7.17 -5.59
N VAL A 183 -5.37 6.36 -4.61
CA VAL A 183 -6.16 6.00 -3.44
C VAL A 183 -5.74 6.85 -2.26
N GLU A 184 -6.73 7.42 -1.57
CA GLU A 184 -6.54 8.16 -0.33
C GLU A 184 -7.48 7.61 0.74
N ILE A 185 -6.93 7.19 1.88
CA ILE A 185 -7.69 6.71 3.05
C ILE A 185 -7.38 7.63 4.22
N LYS A 186 -8.40 8.34 4.68
CA LYS A 186 -8.33 9.23 5.84
C LYS A 186 -9.06 8.60 7.01
N GLY A 187 -8.49 8.67 8.20
CA GLY A 187 -9.16 8.24 9.44
C GLY A 187 -8.64 9.01 10.66
N TYR A 188 -9.37 8.94 11.77
CA TYR A 188 -9.32 9.99 12.80
C TYR A 188 -8.73 9.55 14.15
N LYS A 189 -8.41 8.27 14.35
CA LYS A 189 -7.66 7.84 15.54
C LYS A 189 -6.19 7.66 15.22
N LEU A 190 -5.35 8.56 15.74
CA LEU A 190 -3.90 8.55 15.53
C LEU A 190 -3.16 8.17 16.82
N GLY A 191 -2.76 6.91 16.96
CA GLY A 191 -1.99 6.49 18.13
C GLY A 191 -2.88 6.35 19.35
N PHE A 192 -2.86 5.20 20.00
CA PHE A 192 -2.91 5.24 21.45
C PHE A 192 -1.54 5.75 21.90
N PRO A 193 -1.42 6.93 22.53
CA PRO A 193 -0.33 7.08 23.46
C PRO A 193 -0.49 5.99 24.54
N ILE A 194 0.60 5.29 24.87
CA ILE A 194 0.57 4.30 25.96
C ILE A 194 0.09 5.03 27.22
N GLY A 195 -1.05 4.61 27.78
CA GLY A 195 -1.68 5.26 28.92
C GLY A 195 -2.89 6.14 28.59
N ASP A 196 -3.29 6.27 27.33
CA ASP A 196 -4.59 6.83 26.93
C ASP A 196 -5.65 5.72 27.06
N ILE A 197 -6.18 5.59 28.27
CA ILE A 197 -7.13 4.54 28.65
C ILE A 197 -8.54 4.93 28.21
N ASN A 198 -8.85 6.23 28.18
CA ASN A 198 -10.16 6.74 27.78
C ASN A 198 -10.32 6.87 26.25
N GLY A 199 -9.22 6.79 25.49
CA GLY A 199 -9.19 6.83 24.03
C GLY A 199 -9.37 8.22 23.43
N ASP A 200 -9.11 9.30 24.17
CA ASP A 200 -9.31 10.69 23.74
C ASP A 200 -8.11 11.30 23.00
N GLY A 201 -7.04 10.54 22.82
CA GLY A 201 -5.85 10.93 22.07
C GLY A 201 -4.81 11.73 22.88
N LYS A 202 -5.01 11.93 24.19
CA LYS A 202 -4.00 12.46 25.13
C LYS A 202 -3.86 11.50 26.31
N VAL A 203 -2.73 11.56 27.00
CA VAL A 203 -2.61 10.93 28.34
C VAL A 203 -2.82 12.04 29.35
N SER A 204 -3.85 11.91 30.17
CA SER A 204 -4.27 12.90 31.14
C SER A 204 -4.64 12.25 32.47
N MET A 205 -5.04 13.06 33.46
CA MET A 205 -5.50 12.50 34.74
C MET A 205 -6.78 11.68 34.59
N ASP A 206 -7.56 11.93 33.55
CA ASP A 206 -8.78 11.16 33.27
C ASP A 206 -8.44 9.67 33.02
N ASP A 207 -7.30 9.39 32.39
CA ASP A 207 -6.83 8.03 32.15
C ASP A 207 -6.38 7.32 33.42
N ILE A 208 -5.69 8.06 34.31
CA ILE A 208 -5.26 7.54 35.60
C ILE A 208 -6.47 7.22 36.48
N ILE A 209 -7.50 8.07 36.45
CA ILE A 209 -8.75 7.85 37.20
C ILE A 209 -9.39 6.52 36.77
N ILE A 210 -9.48 6.23 35.47
CA ILE A 210 -10.03 4.95 35.00
C ILE A 210 -9.24 3.75 35.54
N VAL A 211 -7.90 3.84 35.55
CA VAL A 211 -7.05 2.78 36.12
C VAL A 211 -7.29 2.62 37.62
N VAL A 212 -7.36 3.72 38.37
CA VAL A 212 -7.61 3.72 39.82
C VAL A 212 -8.97 3.10 40.14
N GLU A 213 -10.01 3.44 39.38
CA GLU A 213 -11.36 2.88 39.57
C GLU A 213 -11.45 1.39 39.22
N ALA A 214 -10.62 0.90 38.30
CA ALA A 214 -10.57 -0.50 37.91
C ALA A 214 -9.67 -1.34 38.83
N PHE A 215 -8.76 -0.71 39.58
CA PHE A 215 -7.76 -1.40 40.38
C PHE A 215 -8.40 -2.32 41.44
N GLY A 216 -8.02 -3.60 41.43
CA GLY A 216 -8.52 -4.61 42.37
C GLY A 216 -9.88 -5.22 42.03
N LYS A 217 -10.53 -4.83 40.92
CA LYS A 217 -11.76 -5.48 40.45
C LYS A 217 -11.44 -6.80 39.72
N TYR A 218 -12.19 -7.86 40.04
CA TYR A 218 -12.14 -9.15 39.37
C TYR A 218 -13.48 -9.39 38.64
N TYR A 219 -13.42 -9.66 37.33
CA TYR A 219 -14.62 -9.89 36.51
C TYR A 219 -14.97 -11.37 36.33
N TYR A 220 -14.11 -12.25 36.82
CA TYR A 220 -14.36 -13.68 36.91
C TYR A 220 -14.05 -14.09 38.36
N ASN A 221 -14.99 -14.79 38.99
CA ASN A 221 -14.71 -15.46 40.25
C ASN A 221 -13.72 -16.60 39.98
N PRO A 222 -12.62 -16.71 40.75
CA PRO A 222 -11.71 -17.84 40.68
C PRO A 222 -12.41 -19.18 41.00
#